data_AF-A0A1E5PH42-F1
#
_entry.id   AF-A0A1E5PH42-F1
#
_cell.length_a   1.000
_cell.length_b   1.000
_cell.length_c   1.000
_cell.angle_alpha   90.00
_cell.angle_beta   90.00
_cell.angle_gamma   90.00
#
_symmetry.space_group_name_H-M   'P 1'
#
loop_
_entity.id
_entity.type
_entity.pdbx_description
1 polymer ?
#
loop_
_entity_poly.entity_id
_entity_poly.type
_entity_poly.pdbx_seq_one_letter_code
_entity_poly.pdbx_strand_id
1 'polypeptide(L)'
;MSATTKRSEPGPAVRDLVRLSDTWAGRPDLFEAFLAGYGRPLTAAEQARLVIDAALDSVSGIAYGAAHGDPELVERGRRTLARLRAEHRAALSPTGDAP
;
A
#
# COMPACT_ATOMS: atom_id res chain seq x y z
N MET A 1 -4.15 24.07 25.41
CA MET A 1 -5.04 23.60 24.33
C MET A 1 -4.56 22.23 23.90
N SER A 2 -5.15 21.17 24.46
CA SER A 2 -4.72 19.78 24.22
C SER A 2 -5.29 19.29 22.89
N ALA A 3 -4.44 19.14 21.88
CA ALA A 3 -4.79 18.42 20.67
C ALA A 3 -5.14 16.98 21.06
N THR A 4 -6.41 16.64 20.94
CA THR A 4 -6.91 15.33 21.34
C THR A 4 -6.56 14.34 20.24
N THR A 5 -5.43 13.66 20.39
CA THR A 5 -5.05 12.48 19.60
C THR A 5 -6.01 11.33 19.91
N LYS A 6 -7.23 11.39 19.39
CA LYS A 6 -8.32 10.44 19.69
C LYS A 6 -8.38 9.24 18.74
N ARG A 7 -7.27 8.94 18.05
CA ARG A 7 -7.18 7.78 17.16
C ARG A 7 -5.77 7.17 17.02
N SER A 8 -4.86 7.44 17.96
CA SER A 8 -3.64 6.63 18.08
C SER A 8 -3.96 5.41 18.91
N GLU A 9 -4.48 4.37 18.25
CA GLU A 9 -4.33 3.02 18.78
C GLU A 9 -2.88 2.56 18.50
N PRO A 10 -2.26 1.75 19.37
CA PRO A 10 -1.07 1.01 19.00
C PRO A 10 -1.47 -0.03 17.94
N GLY A 11 -1.57 0.43 16.70
CA GLY A 11 -1.67 -0.37 15.49
C GLY A 11 -0.42 -0.10 14.63
N PRO A 12 0.00 -1.02 13.77
CA PRO A 12 1.15 -0.77 12.92
C PRO A 12 0.88 0.47 12.06
N ALA A 13 1.78 1.46 12.08
CA ALA A 13 1.71 2.68 11.26
C ALA A 13 1.50 2.40 9.75
N VAL A 14 1.80 1.16 9.35
CA VAL A 14 1.48 0.54 8.07
C VAL A 14 0.01 0.72 7.66
N ARG A 15 -0.97 0.62 8.58
CA ARG A 15 -2.40 0.65 8.20
C ARG A 15 -2.80 1.97 7.54
N ASP A 16 -2.25 3.08 8.03
CA ASP A 16 -2.51 4.41 7.48
C ASP A 16 -1.74 4.63 6.17
N LEU A 17 -0.53 4.08 6.07
CA LEU A 17 0.26 4.11 4.83
C LEU A 17 -0.38 3.27 3.72
N VAL A 18 -0.97 2.11 4.05
CA VAL A 18 -1.70 1.28 3.08
C VAL A 18 -2.99 1.99 2.64
N ARG A 19 -3.70 2.68 3.54
CA ARG A 19 -4.84 3.55 3.18
C ARG A 19 -4.45 4.68 2.23
N LEU A 20 -3.31 5.33 2.48
CA LEU A 20 -2.79 6.36 1.58
C LEU A 20 -2.35 5.76 0.24
N SER A 21 -1.77 4.55 0.24
CA SER A 21 -1.26 3.89 -0.97
C SER A 21 -2.35 3.55 -2.00
N ASP A 22 -3.61 3.39 -1.58
CA ASP A 22 -4.73 3.21 -2.51
C ASP A 22 -5.08 4.52 -3.22
N THR A 23 -4.86 5.67 -2.58
CA THR A 23 -5.12 7.00 -3.16
C THR A 23 -4.17 7.29 -4.33
N TRP A 24 -2.99 6.65 -4.35
CA TRP A 24 -1.98 6.82 -5.39
C TRP A 24 -1.86 5.61 -6.32
N ALA A 25 -2.82 4.68 -6.25
CA ALA A 25 -2.86 3.54 -7.15
C ALA A 25 -2.93 4.00 -8.61
N GLY A 26 -1.95 3.59 -9.43
CA GLY A 26 -1.84 4.02 -10.83
C GLY A 26 -1.34 5.46 -11.02
N ARG A 27 -0.89 6.11 -9.94
CA ARG A 27 -0.35 7.49 -9.93
C ARG A 27 1.03 7.51 -9.26
N PRO A 28 2.06 6.96 -9.92
CA PRO A 28 3.41 6.92 -9.36
C PRO A 28 3.94 8.32 -9.03
N ASP A 29 3.50 9.34 -9.76
CA ASP A 29 3.81 10.75 -9.52
C ASP A 29 3.37 11.24 -8.13
N LEU A 30 2.23 10.76 -7.61
CA LEU A 30 1.75 11.15 -6.28
C LEU A 30 2.52 10.45 -5.15
N PHE A 31 2.97 9.21 -5.40
CA PHE A 31 3.85 8.51 -4.47
C PHE A 31 5.23 9.20 -4.40
N GLU A 32 5.80 9.56 -5.55
CA GLU A 32 7.05 10.31 -5.61
C GLU A 32 6.92 11.70 -4.96
N ALA A 33 5.82 12.42 -5.21
CA ALA A 33 5.58 13.72 -4.57
C ALA A 33 5.44 13.60 -3.04
N PHE A 34 4.81 12.53 -2.56
CA PHE A 34 4.73 12.24 -1.12
C PHE A 34 6.11 11.97 -0.52
N LEU A 35 6.94 11.15 -1.18
CA LEU A 35 8.30 10.87 -0.72
C LEU A 35 9.23 12.07 -0.82
N ALA A 36 9.06 12.92 -1.84
CA ALA A 36 9.76 14.20 -1.93
C ALA A 36 9.40 15.10 -0.74
N GLY A 37 8.13 15.15 -0.34
CA GLY A 37 7.68 15.81 0.88
C GLY A 37 8.22 15.17 2.17
N TYR A 38 8.47 13.84 2.17
CA TYR A 38 9.08 13.09 3.27
C TYR A 38 10.59 13.38 3.42
N GLY A 39 11.22 14.01 2.43
CA GLY A 39 12.61 14.49 2.49
C GLY A 39 13.67 13.48 2.04
N ARG A 40 13.29 12.24 1.74
CA ARG A 40 14.15 11.26 1.05
C ARG A 40 13.33 10.18 0.34
N PRO A 41 13.84 9.61 -0.77
CA PRO A 41 13.26 8.39 -1.34
C PRO A 41 13.41 7.21 -0.37
N LEU A 42 12.54 6.21 -0.54
CA LEU A 42 12.69 4.94 0.17
C LEU A 42 13.89 4.17 -0.37
N THR A 43 14.61 3.51 0.53
CA THR A 43 15.61 2.51 0.14
C THR A 43 14.92 1.29 -0.48
N ALA A 44 15.66 0.49 -1.26
CA ALA A 44 15.13 -0.74 -1.84
C ALA A 44 14.55 -1.71 -0.79
N ALA A 45 15.16 -1.78 0.39
CA ALA A 45 14.66 -2.59 1.50
C ALA A 45 13.34 -2.06 2.08
N GLU A 46 13.22 -0.74 2.24
CA GLU A 46 11.98 -0.10 2.69
C GLU A 46 10.85 -0.27 1.66
N GLN A 47 11.16 -0.17 0.37
CA GLN A 47 10.21 -0.42 -0.72
C GLN A 47 9.72 -1.87 -0.72
N ALA A 48 10.63 -2.84 -0.58
CA ALA A 48 10.27 -4.25 -0.49
C ALA A 48 9.40 -4.53 0.75
N ARG A 49 9.73 -3.90 1.89
CA ARG A 49 8.95 -4.02 3.11
C ARG A 49 7.53 -3.48 2.95
N LEU A 50 7.39 -2.32 2.29
CA LEU A 50 6.09 -1.72 2.01
C LEU A 50 5.18 -2.66 1.19
N VAL A 51 5.74 -3.37 0.20
CA VAL A 51 4.99 -4.36 -0.60
C VAL A 51 4.50 -5.52 0.26
N ILE A 52 5.36 -6.07 1.12
CA ILE A 52 5.01 -7.17 2.03
C ILE A 52 3.90 -6.74 2.99
N ASP A 53 4.09 -5.58 3.61
CA ASP A 53 3.16 -5.04 4.60
C ASP A 53 1.79 -4.71 3.96
N ALA A 54 1.77 -4.19 2.73
CA ALA A 54 0.53 -3.95 1.97
C ALA A 54 -0.21 -5.26 1.62
N ALA A 55 0.53 -6.32 1.26
CA ALA A 55 -0.05 -7.63 1.00
C ALA A 55 -0.67 -8.25 2.26
N LEU A 56 0.02 -8.17 3.40
CA LEU A 56 -0.49 -8.65 4.69
C LEU A 56 -1.74 -7.89 5.13
N ASP A 57 -1.74 -6.56 5.06
CA ASP A 57 -2.92 -5.73 5.38
C ASP A 57 -4.12 -6.09 4.49
N SER A 58 -3.88 -6.32 3.19
CA SER A 58 -4.92 -6.72 2.24
C SER A 58 -5.57 -8.06 2.60
N VAL A 59 -4.76 -9.06 2.96
CA VAL A 59 -5.27 -10.38 3.37
C VAL A 59 -6.05 -10.28 4.68
N SER A 60 -5.53 -9.53 5.66
CA SER A 60 -6.24 -9.28 6.91
C SER A 60 -7.56 -8.54 6.70
N GLY A 61 -7.58 -7.53 5.82
CA GLY A 61 -8.78 -6.77 5.47
C GLY A 61 -9.85 -7.63 4.79
N ILE A 62 -9.45 -8.53 3.87
CA ILE A 62 -10.37 -9.48 3.23
C ILE A 62 -10.96 -10.43 4.28
N ALA A 63 -10.13 -11.01 5.14
CA ALA A 63 -10.60 -11.95 6.16
C ALA A 63 -11.59 -11.27 7.13
N TYR A 64 -11.25 -10.07 7.58
CA TYR A 64 -12.13 -9.29 8.46
C TYR A 64 -13.44 -8.91 7.78
N GLY A 65 -13.38 -8.36 6.55
CA GLY A 65 -14.57 -7.93 5.82
C GLY A 65 -15.50 -9.10 5.46
N ALA A 66 -14.94 -10.26 5.10
CA ALA A 66 -15.71 -11.47 4.88
C ALA A 66 -16.43 -11.95 6.15
N ALA A 67 -15.77 -11.87 7.32
CA ALA A 67 -16.35 -12.29 8.59
C ALA A 67 -17.43 -11.32 9.13
N HIS A 68 -17.35 -10.03 8.79
CA HIS A 68 -18.21 -8.98 9.34
C HIS A 68 -19.18 -8.38 8.32
N GLY A 69 -19.23 -8.89 7.09
CA GLY A 69 -20.15 -8.40 6.06
C GLY A 69 -19.78 -7.02 5.51
N ASP A 70 -18.49 -6.69 5.47
CA ASP A 70 -17.97 -5.45 4.90
C ASP A 70 -17.38 -5.72 3.49
N PRO A 71 -18.17 -5.54 2.42
CA PRO A 71 -17.72 -5.81 1.06
C PRO A 71 -16.67 -4.78 0.58
N GLU A 72 -16.63 -3.58 1.14
CA GLU A 72 -15.67 -2.56 0.74
C GLU A 72 -14.26 -2.95 1.15
N LEU A 73 -14.09 -3.49 2.36
CA LEU A 73 -12.80 -4.01 2.82
C LEU A 73 -12.30 -5.20 1.99
N VAL A 74 -13.23 -6.09 1.60
CA VAL A 74 -12.90 -7.23 0.74
C VAL A 74 -12.45 -6.76 -0.64
N GLU A 75 -13.21 -5.85 -1.27
CA GLU A 75 -12.89 -5.37 -2.61
C GLU A 75 -11.61 -4.53 -2.63
N ARG A 76 -11.39 -3.73 -1.59
CA ARG A 76 -10.13 -3.00 -1.40
C ARG A 76 -8.93 -3.94 -1.36
N GLY A 77 -8.94 -4.94 -0.49
CA GLY A 77 -7.83 -5.90 -0.39
C GLY A 77 -7.58 -6.65 -1.71
N ARG A 78 -8.64 -6.98 -2.46
CA ARG A 78 -8.52 -7.61 -3.77
C ARG A 78 -7.85 -6.69 -4.80
N ARG A 79 -8.24 -5.41 -4.86
CA ARG A 79 -7.61 -4.43 -5.77
C ARG A 79 -6.13 -4.25 -5.46
N THR A 80 -5.77 -4.13 -4.17
CA THR A 80 -4.36 -4.00 -3.76
C THR A 80 -3.54 -5.23 -4.16
N LEU A 81 -4.03 -6.45 -3.91
CA LEU A 81 -3.34 -7.68 -4.32
C LEU A 81 -3.21 -7.82 -5.85
N ALA A 82 -4.25 -7.43 -6.60
CA ALA A 82 -4.19 -7.43 -8.06
C ALA A 82 -3.12 -6.47 -8.59
N ARG A 83 -3.03 -5.26 -8.01
CA ARG A 83 -1.99 -4.28 -8.34
C ARG A 83 -0.59 -4.82 -8.05
N LEU A 84 -0.34 -5.32 -6.84
CA LEU A 84 0.98 -5.86 -6.46
C LEU A 84 1.41 -7.03 -7.37
N ARG A 85 0.47 -7.90 -7.78
CA ARG A 85 0.74 -8.97 -8.74
C ARG A 85 1.11 -8.44 -10.13
N ALA A 86 0.42 -7.40 -10.61
CA ALA A 86 0.71 -6.78 -11.90
C ALA A 86 2.09 -6.12 -11.90
N GLU A 87 2.42 -5.35 -10.85
CA GLU A 87 3.72 -4.70 -10.68
C GLU A 87 4.86 -5.73 -10.60
N HIS A 88 4.67 -6.81 -9.84
CA HIS A 88 5.66 -7.89 -9.76
C HIS A 88 5.88 -8.58 -11.12
N ARG A 89 4.82 -8.84 -11.88
CA ARG A 89 4.93 -9.42 -13.23
C ARG A 89 5.65 -8.48 -14.20
N ALA A 90 5.37 -7.18 -14.14
CA ALA A 90 6.06 -6.18 -14.96
C ALA A 90 7.56 -6.15 -14.64
N ALA A 91 7.93 -6.21 -13.36
CA ALA A 91 9.34 -6.28 -12.94
C ALA A 91 10.05 -7.57 -13.41
N LEU A 92 9.34 -8.70 -13.46
CA LEU A 92 9.85 -9.99 -13.97
C LEU A 92 9.89 -10.10 -15.49
N SER A 93 9.25 -9.17 -16.20
CA SER A 93 9.25 -9.10 -17.66
C SER A 93 10.10 -7.92 -18.13
N PRO A 94 11.45 -7.94 -17.97
CA PRO A 94 12.29 -6.99 -18.66
C PRO A 94 12.37 -7.42 -20.11
N THR A 95 11.31 -7.18 -20.90
CA THR A 95 11.42 -7.39 -22.35
C THR A 95 12.42 -6.38 -22.87
N GLY A 96 13.57 -6.92 -23.30
CA GLY A 96 14.62 -6.18 -23.97
C GLY A 96 14.09 -5.52 -25.23
N ASP A 97 14.48 -4.27 -25.40
CA ASP A 97 14.74 -3.67 -26.69
C ASP A 97 15.83 -2.62 -26.44
N ALA A 98 17.04 -2.98 -26.84
CA ALA A 98 18.08 -2.03 -27.17
C ALA A 98 18.06 -1.90 -28.71
N PRO A 99 18.04 -0.69 -29.28
CA PRO A 99 18.51 -0.52 -30.65
C PRO A 99 20.03 -0.77 -30.74
#